data_AF-A0A4U0VRT5-F1
#
_entry.id   AF-A0A4U0VRT5-F1
#
_cell.length_a   1.000
_cell.length_b   1.000
_cell.length_c   1.000
_cell.angle_alpha   90.00
_cell.angle_beta   90.00
_cell.angle_gamma   90.00
#
_symmetry.space_group_name_H-M   'P 1'
#
loop_
_entity.id
_entity.type
_entity.pdbx_description
1 polymer ?
#
loop_
_entity_poly.entity_id
_entity_poly.type
_entity_poly.pdbx_seq_one_letter_code
_entity_poly.pdbx_strand_id
1 'polypeptide(L)'
;MLATLRLRPADALARTAAFAPILRSSASPHHHRFNCFSTSSPTMAPNDPYTAKAMSDASPSEKIEEMRKIVKEAKFGMLVTRSADGQLHSRAMAPASHKGLVFQFIANTDSGKFDELENDAHVNVAFSDPNSTDWASVSGTAKVVKDEQTIKDLWNPMIKSWFGDLKDGVRTGEPGDPRIGVIQVTPAEIRYWVKTRTSLGQTVEVIKGAVTGETAAPGHLRVISASDLELARQTEGQSV
;
A
#
# COMPACT_ATOMS: atom_id res chain seq x y z
N MET A 1 -60.01 27.98 27.56
CA MET A 1 -60.89 26.90 27.06
C MET A 1 -60.26 25.57 27.46
N LEU A 2 -60.88 24.90 28.44
CA LEU A 2 -60.53 23.56 28.91
C LEU A 2 -60.83 22.51 27.83
N ALA A 3 -59.97 21.49 27.70
CA ALA A 3 -60.41 20.11 27.41
C ALA A 3 -59.29 19.11 27.76
N THR A 4 -59.36 18.63 29.00
CA THR A 4 -58.80 17.37 29.50
C THR A 4 -59.58 16.19 28.93
N LEU A 5 -58.93 15.03 28.67
CA LEU A 5 -59.41 13.63 28.80
C LEU A 5 -58.55 12.72 27.91
N ARG A 6 -58.21 11.46 28.17
CA ARG A 6 -58.17 10.54 29.32
C ARG A 6 -57.44 9.29 28.76
N LEU A 7 -56.66 8.58 29.58
CA LEU A 7 -55.99 7.32 29.21
C LEU A 7 -56.85 6.07 29.50
N ARG A 8 -56.55 4.99 28.76
CA ARG A 8 -56.70 3.51 29.01
C ARG A 8 -58.04 2.81 28.65
N PRO A 9 -58.07 1.46 28.55
CA PRO A 9 -57.09 0.48 28.01
C PRO A 9 -57.72 -0.55 27.02
N ALA A 10 -56.86 -1.48 26.58
CA ALA A 10 -57.01 -2.71 25.79
C ALA A 10 -58.35 -3.46 25.79
N ASP A 11 -58.64 -4.10 24.65
CA ASP A 11 -59.15 -5.49 24.62
C ASP A 11 -58.64 -6.25 23.39
N ALA A 12 -58.22 -7.48 23.66
CA ALA A 12 -57.63 -8.44 22.75
C ALA A 12 -58.70 -9.25 22.03
N LEU A 13 -58.43 -9.68 20.79
CA LEU A 13 -59.00 -10.92 20.27
C LEU A 13 -58.06 -11.56 19.25
N ALA A 14 -57.64 -12.76 19.62
CA ALA A 14 -56.72 -13.63 18.92
C ALA A 14 -57.27 -14.08 17.56
N ARG A 15 -56.38 -14.18 16.56
CA ARG A 15 -56.52 -15.16 15.48
C ARG A 15 -55.18 -15.84 15.23
N THR A 16 -55.18 -17.09 15.62
CA THR A 16 -54.22 -18.15 15.34
C THR A 16 -53.95 -18.26 13.84
N ALA A 17 -52.70 -18.15 13.42
CA ALA A 17 -52.25 -18.62 12.11
C ALA A 17 -51.07 -19.56 12.33
N ALA A 18 -51.23 -20.76 11.79
CA ALA A 18 -50.41 -21.93 12.06
C ALA A 18 -48.96 -21.77 11.61
N PHE A 19 -48.08 -22.32 12.45
CA PHE A 19 -46.68 -22.64 12.16
C PHE A 19 -46.57 -23.50 10.89
N ALA A 20 -45.78 -23.04 9.93
CA ALA A 20 -45.14 -23.89 8.93
C ALA A 20 -43.62 -23.83 9.18
N PRO A 21 -42.92 -24.97 9.35
CA PRO A 21 -41.49 -24.96 9.56
C PRO A 21 -40.80 -24.67 8.22
N ILE A 22 -40.12 -23.53 8.14
CA ILE A 22 -39.16 -23.27 7.07
C ILE A 22 -37.96 -24.18 7.33
N LEU A 23 -37.78 -25.18 6.47
CA LEU A 23 -36.58 -26.01 6.40
C LEU A 23 -35.34 -25.11 6.31
N ARG A 24 -34.60 -24.99 7.42
CA ARG A 24 -33.25 -24.43 7.41
C ARG A 24 -32.33 -25.41 6.69
N SER A 25 -31.99 -25.07 5.45
CA SER A 25 -30.84 -25.68 4.77
C SER A 25 -29.58 -25.33 5.55
N SER A 26 -29.04 -26.32 6.25
CA SER A 26 -27.73 -26.30 6.89
C SER A 26 -26.64 -26.24 5.81
N ALA A 27 -26.32 -25.02 5.35
CA ALA A 27 -25.10 -24.79 4.58
C ALA A 27 -23.93 -24.69 5.56
N SER A 28 -23.09 -25.73 5.60
CA SER A 28 -21.80 -25.71 6.29
C SER A 28 -20.95 -24.53 5.78
N PRO A 29 -20.26 -23.79 6.66
CA PRO A 29 -19.27 -22.82 6.20
C PRO A 29 -18.07 -23.60 5.66
N HIS A 30 -17.97 -23.70 4.34
CA HIS A 30 -16.72 -24.07 3.69
C HIS A 30 -15.71 -22.96 3.98
N HIS A 31 -14.85 -23.17 4.97
CA HIS A 31 -13.61 -22.42 5.10
C HIS A 31 -12.76 -22.70 3.87
N HIS A 32 -12.91 -21.87 2.84
CA HIS A 32 -11.90 -21.74 1.81
C HIS A 32 -10.66 -21.11 2.47
N ARG A 33 -9.78 -21.98 2.97
CA ARG A 33 -8.38 -21.63 3.14
C ARG A 33 -7.84 -21.29 1.76
N PHE A 34 -7.84 -20.01 1.41
CA PHE A 34 -7.04 -19.50 0.30
C PHE A 34 -5.58 -19.60 0.73
N ASN A 35 -5.00 -20.78 0.59
CA ASN A 35 -3.56 -20.93 0.60
C ASN A 35 -3.04 -20.51 -0.78
N CYS A 36 -3.04 -19.21 -1.05
CA CYS A 36 -2.42 -18.65 -2.25
C CYS A 36 -0.99 -18.23 -1.91
N PHE A 37 -0.12 -19.23 -1.75
CA PHE A 37 1.31 -19.03 -2.00
C PHE A 37 1.63 -19.73 -3.31
N SER A 38 1.22 -19.11 -4.42
CA SER A 38 1.82 -19.41 -5.72
C SER A 38 2.84 -18.32 -6.00
N THR A 39 4.11 -18.63 -5.83
CA THR A 39 5.26 -17.79 -6.24
C THR A 39 5.46 -17.81 -7.76
N SER A 40 4.41 -18.05 -8.54
CA SER A 40 4.51 -17.92 -9.99
C SER A 40 4.47 -16.45 -10.35
N SER A 41 5.64 -15.88 -10.61
CA SER A 41 5.76 -14.67 -11.41
C SER A 41 4.81 -14.79 -12.61
N PRO A 42 4.01 -13.77 -12.94
CA PRO A 42 3.10 -13.84 -14.06
C PRO A 42 3.88 -14.30 -15.30
N THR A 43 3.43 -15.41 -15.89
CA THR A 43 4.03 -15.96 -17.11
C THR A 43 3.83 -14.93 -18.22
N MET A 44 4.86 -14.14 -18.50
CA MET A 44 4.77 -13.12 -19.55
C MET A 44 4.62 -13.83 -20.89
N ALA A 45 3.64 -13.36 -21.68
CA ALA A 45 3.31 -13.99 -22.95
C ALA A 45 4.55 -14.04 -23.87
N PRO A 46 4.76 -15.13 -24.62
CA PRO A 46 5.94 -15.28 -25.50
C PRO A 46 6.01 -14.25 -26.65
N ASN A 47 4.99 -13.41 -26.80
CA ASN A 47 4.82 -12.46 -27.91
C ASN A 47 4.91 -10.98 -27.46
N ASP A 48 5.51 -10.67 -26.31
CA ASP A 48 5.78 -9.30 -25.87
C ASP A 48 7.26 -8.93 -26.09
N PRO A 49 7.63 -8.40 -27.28
CA PRO A 49 9.02 -8.06 -27.57
C PRO A 49 9.53 -6.85 -26.76
N TYR A 50 8.63 -6.00 -26.26
CA TYR A 50 9.02 -4.86 -25.43
C TYR A 50 9.53 -5.34 -24.09
N THR A 51 8.72 -6.15 -23.41
CA THR A 51 9.10 -6.66 -22.10
C THR A 51 10.29 -7.61 -22.20
N ALA A 52 10.39 -8.43 -23.25
CA ALA A 52 11.55 -9.28 -23.48
C ALA A 52 12.86 -8.46 -23.65
N LYS A 53 12.81 -7.30 -24.33
CA LYS A 53 13.97 -6.43 -24.50
C LYS A 53 14.28 -5.58 -23.27
N ALA A 54 13.25 -5.13 -22.56
CA ALA A 54 13.38 -4.29 -21.37
C ALA A 54 13.79 -5.08 -20.13
N MET A 55 13.36 -6.32 -20.00
CA MET A 55 13.65 -7.13 -18.83
C MET A 55 15.15 -7.42 -18.76
N SER A 56 15.78 -6.92 -17.72
CA SER A 56 17.20 -7.12 -17.45
C SER A 56 17.35 -7.44 -15.98
N ASP A 57 18.22 -8.39 -15.64
CA ASP A 57 18.58 -8.62 -14.25
C ASP A 57 19.83 -7.81 -13.87
N ALA A 58 20.08 -7.70 -12.56
CA ALA A 58 21.23 -7.00 -11.99
C ALA A 58 21.62 -7.59 -10.64
N SER A 59 22.76 -7.16 -10.09
CA SER A 59 23.14 -7.59 -8.74
C SER A 59 22.15 -7.07 -7.69
N PRO A 60 21.91 -7.81 -6.59
CA PRO A 60 20.99 -7.35 -5.53
C PRO A 60 21.34 -5.96 -4.98
N SER A 61 22.63 -5.66 -4.81
CA SER A 61 23.11 -4.35 -4.35
C SER A 61 22.74 -3.22 -5.31
N GLU A 62 22.91 -3.43 -6.62
CA GLU A 62 22.54 -2.45 -7.66
C GLU A 62 21.03 -2.20 -7.65
N LYS A 63 20.22 -3.26 -7.54
CA LYS A 63 18.76 -3.14 -7.45
C LYS A 63 18.31 -2.30 -6.26
N ILE A 64 18.92 -2.54 -5.10
CA ILE A 64 18.62 -1.80 -3.86
C ILE A 64 19.01 -0.32 -4.02
N GLU A 65 20.16 -0.03 -4.61
CA GLU A 65 20.62 1.35 -4.84
C GLU A 65 19.68 2.10 -5.80
N GLU A 66 19.31 1.48 -6.92
CA GLU A 66 18.36 2.05 -7.88
C GLU A 66 17.00 2.31 -7.24
N MET A 67 16.49 1.36 -6.45
CA MET A 67 15.23 1.57 -5.73
C MET A 67 15.31 2.74 -4.76
N ARG A 68 16.39 2.88 -4.00
CA ARG A 68 16.60 4.03 -3.11
C ARG A 68 16.64 5.35 -3.88
N LYS A 69 17.27 5.36 -5.06
CA LYS A 69 17.29 6.53 -5.95
C LYS A 69 15.88 6.90 -6.41
N ILE A 70 15.07 5.94 -6.84
CA ILE A 70 13.67 6.18 -7.24
C ILE A 70 12.87 6.82 -6.10
N VAL A 71 12.97 6.26 -4.89
CA VAL A 71 12.27 6.79 -3.70
C VAL A 71 12.71 8.22 -3.40
N LYS A 72 14.02 8.50 -3.48
CA LYS A 72 14.58 9.83 -3.24
C LYS A 72 14.08 10.88 -4.24
N GLU A 73 14.09 10.55 -5.54
CA GLU A 73 13.69 11.49 -6.59
C GLU A 73 12.16 11.69 -6.65
N ALA A 74 11.38 10.61 -6.44
CA ALA A 74 9.92 10.67 -6.43
C ALA A 74 9.36 11.45 -5.22
N LYS A 75 10.09 11.43 -4.08
CA LYS A 75 9.76 12.09 -2.79
C LYS A 75 8.50 11.55 -2.08
N PHE A 76 7.45 11.26 -2.83
CA PHE A 76 6.19 10.73 -2.34
C PHE A 76 5.90 9.38 -2.99
N GLY A 77 5.40 8.45 -2.19
CA GLY A 77 4.80 7.21 -2.65
C GLY A 77 3.27 7.32 -2.63
N MET A 78 2.62 6.70 -3.60
CA MET A 78 1.17 6.55 -3.65
C MET A 78 0.79 5.25 -2.95
N LEU A 79 0.42 5.33 -1.66
CA LEU A 79 -0.06 4.17 -0.90
C LEU A 79 -1.47 3.80 -1.36
N VAL A 80 -1.64 2.57 -1.81
CA VAL A 80 -2.93 1.98 -2.19
C VAL A 80 -3.33 0.97 -1.14
N THR A 81 -4.55 1.12 -0.63
CA THR A 81 -5.22 0.21 0.29
C THR A 81 -6.58 -0.19 -0.28
N ARG A 82 -7.19 -1.24 0.29
CA ARG A 82 -8.48 -1.76 -0.15
C ARG A 82 -9.54 -1.60 0.94
N SER A 83 -10.64 -0.94 0.60
CA SER A 83 -11.80 -0.83 1.49
C SER A 83 -12.62 -2.13 1.53
N ALA A 84 -13.49 -2.23 2.54
CA ALA A 84 -14.32 -3.42 2.76
C ALA A 84 -15.30 -3.72 1.59
N ASP A 85 -15.70 -2.71 0.82
CA ASP A 85 -16.49 -2.86 -0.40
C ASP A 85 -15.64 -3.20 -1.65
N GLY A 86 -14.32 -3.34 -1.48
CA GLY A 86 -13.37 -3.75 -2.50
C GLY A 86 -12.79 -2.62 -3.35
N GLN A 87 -13.16 -1.35 -3.10
CA GLN A 87 -12.56 -0.20 -3.79
C GLN A 87 -11.09 -0.02 -3.42
N LEU A 88 -10.30 0.52 -4.35
CA LEU A 88 -8.90 0.84 -4.14
C LEU A 88 -8.74 2.34 -3.96
N HIS A 89 -8.16 2.74 -2.83
CA HIS A 89 -7.92 4.14 -2.53
C HIS A 89 -6.43 4.43 -2.49
N SER A 90 -5.99 5.32 -3.38
CA SER A 90 -4.60 5.77 -3.46
C SER A 90 -4.42 7.12 -2.80
N ARG A 91 -3.27 7.34 -2.15
CA ARG A 91 -2.94 8.60 -1.49
C ARG A 91 -1.43 8.86 -1.46
N ALA A 92 -1.06 10.11 -1.72
CA ALA A 92 0.32 10.55 -1.62
C ALA A 92 0.77 10.55 -0.16
N MET A 93 1.88 9.86 0.12
CA MET A 93 2.51 9.79 1.44
C MET A 93 4.03 9.93 1.29
N ALA A 94 4.64 10.72 2.16
CA ALA A 94 6.09 10.81 2.26
C ALA A 94 6.60 9.68 3.17
N PRO A 95 7.52 8.81 2.72
CA PRO A 95 8.16 7.83 3.60
C PRO A 95 8.96 8.56 4.68
N ALA A 96 8.70 8.26 5.94
CA ALA A 96 9.54 8.69 7.06
C ALA A 96 10.84 7.88 7.11
N SER A 97 10.79 6.61 6.68
CA SER A 97 11.92 5.71 6.54
C SER A 97 11.64 4.68 5.44
N HIS A 98 12.70 4.15 4.84
CA HIS A 98 12.68 3.06 3.86
C HIS A 98 13.87 2.11 4.08
N LYS A 99 14.36 2.01 5.32
CA LYS A 99 15.51 1.18 5.68
C LYS A 99 15.23 -0.29 5.41
N GLY A 100 16.18 -0.98 4.78
CA GLY A 100 16.05 -2.37 4.36
C GLY A 100 14.89 -2.60 3.38
N LEU A 101 14.51 -1.54 2.64
CA LEU A 101 13.32 -1.50 1.79
C LEU A 101 12.00 -1.74 2.55
N VAL A 102 11.97 -1.51 3.86
CA VAL A 102 10.74 -1.49 4.66
C VAL A 102 10.27 -0.05 4.78
N PHE A 103 9.10 0.25 4.21
CA PHE A 103 8.60 1.62 4.10
C PHE A 103 7.75 1.97 5.32
N GLN A 104 8.09 3.05 6.01
CA GLN A 104 7.37 3.53 7.18
C GLN A 104 6.78 4.90 6.90
N PHE A 105 5.49 5.05 7.13
CA PHE A 105 4.74 6.29 6.93
C PHE A 105 4.07 6.70 8.23
N ILE A 106 4.27 7.94 8.67
CA ILE A 106 3.57 8.49 9.83
C ILE A 106 2.22 9.05 9.36
N ALA A 107 1.14 8.70 10.07
CA ALA A 107 -0.20 9.15 9.75
C ALA A 107 -1.08 9.27 11.00
N ASN A 108 -2.19 10.00 10.85
CA ASN A 108 -3.23 10.08 11.87
C ASN A 108 -4.13 8.84 11.82
N THR A 109 -4.16 8.10 12.91
CA THR A 109 -4.92 6.85 13.12
C THR A 109 -6.43 7.06 13.04
N ASP A 110 -6.94 8.28 13.24
CA ASP A 110 -8.34 8.63 13.07
C ASP A 110 -8.75 8.77 11.59
N SER A 111 -7.84 8.52 10.64
CA SER A 111 -8.15 8.57 9.21
C SER A 111 -8.59 7.21 8.69
N GLY A 112 -9.61 7.17 7.82
CA GLY A 112 -10.23 5.92 7.35
C GLY A 112 -9.32 4.91 6.63
N LYS A 113 -8.06 5.27 6.34
CA LYS A 113 -7.07 4.29 5.84
C LYS A 113 -6.70 3.24 6.87
N PHE A 114 -6.81 3.54 8.16
CA PHE A 114 -6.51 2.56 9.20
C PHE A 114 -7.60 1.48 9.25
N ASP A 115 -8.86 1.84 9.06
CA ASP A 115 -9.97 0.88 8.91
C ASP A 115 -9.76 -0.04 7.69
N GLU A 116 -9.30 0.52 6.57
CA GLU A 116 -8.96 -0.25 5.37
C GLU A 116 -7.82 -1.24 5.61
N LEU A 117 -6.78 -0.82 6.36
CA LEU A 117 -5.63 -1.67 6.72
C LEU A 117 -5.98 -2.78 7.71
N GLU A 118 -6.93 -2.54 8.61
CA GLU A 118 -7.46 -3.57 9.50
C GLU A 118 -8.26 -4.63 8.74
N ASN A 119 -8.97 -4.21 7.68
CA ASN A 119 -9.73 -5.10 6.81
C ASN A 119 -8.83 -5.92 5.86
N ASP A 120 -7.87 -5.28 5.20
CA ASP A 120 -6.94 -5.94 4.27
C ASP A 120 -5.53 -5.35 4.42
N ALA A 121 -4.61 -6.19 4.88
CA ALA A 121 -3.22 -5.80 5.05
C ALA A 121 -2.46 -5.70 3.72
N HIS A 122 -2.98 -6.23 2.62
CA HIS A 122 -2.29 -6.17 1.32
C HIS A 122 -2.35 -4.75 0.76
N VAL A 123 -1.18 -4.22 0.44
CA VAL A 123 -1.02 -2.87 -0.06
C VAL A 123 -0.06 -2.81 -1.24
N ASN A 124 -0.17 -1.73 -2.00
CA ASN A 124 0.85 -1.34 -2.96
C ASN A 124 1.34 0.08 -2.63
N VAL A 125 2.64 0.33 -2.82
CA VAL A 125 3.19 1.69 -2.82
C VAL A 125 3.83 1.94 -4.18
N ALA A 126 3.27 2.88 -4.93
CA ALA A 126 3.81 3.27 -6.23
C ALA A 126 4.65 4.55 -6.12
N PHE A 127 5.82 4.55 -6.74
CA PHE A 127 6.69 5.72 -6.91
C PHE A 127 6.83 6.03 -8.40
N SER A 128 6.85 7.31 -8.75
CA SER A 128 7.06 7.75 -10.12
C SER A 128 7.77 9.09 -10.11
N ASP A 129 8.88 9.21 -10.84
CA ASP A 129 9.53 10.48 -11.12
C ASP A 129 9.28 10.87 -12.59
N PRO A 130 8.45 11.90 -12.85
CA PRO A 130 8.15 12.32 -14.22
C PRO A 130 9.36 12.89 -14.97
N ASN A 131 10.42 13.31 -14.27
CA ASN A 131 11.62 13.87 -14.92
C ASN A 131 12.52 12.76 -15.49
N SER A 132 12.71 11.68 -14.72
CA SER A 132 13.50 10.53 -15.16
C SER A 132 12.68 9.49 -15.90
N THR A 133 11.36 9.46 -15.75
CA THR A 133 10.48 8.34 -16.12
C THR A 133 10.70 7.07 -15.29
N ASP A 134 11.57 7.13 -14.27
CA ASP A 134 11.79 6.00 -13.37
C ASP A 134 10.55 5.82 -12.48
N TRP A 135 10.16 4.57 -12.27
CA TRP A 135 9.00 4.23 -11.45
C TRP A 135 9.22 2.92 -10.71
N ALA A 136 8.53 2.75 -9.59
CA ALA A 136 8.53 1.51 -8.83
C ALA A 136 7.13 1.18 -8.32
N SER A 137 6.83 -0.11 -8.24
CA SER A 137 5.62 -0.68 -7.67
C SER A 137 6.02 -1.67 -6.58
N VAL A 138 5.77 -1.29 -5.34
CA VAL A 138 6.11 -2.06 -4.14
C VAL A 138 4.86 -2.80 -3.68
N SER A 139 4.80 -4.12 -3.87
CA SER A 139 3.68 -4.94 -3.43
C SER A 139 4.04 -5.67 -2.14
N GLY A 140 3.17 -5.63 -1.13
CA GLY A 140 3.46 -6.24 0.16
C GLY A 140 2.32 -6.15 1.15
N THR A 141 2.65 -6.25 2.42
CA THR A 141 1.69 -6.17 3.52
C THR A 141 2.04 -5.04 4.47
N ALA A 142 1.02 -4.33 4.94
CA ALA A 142 1.14 -3.27 5.93
C ALA A 142 0.76 -3.76 7.33
N LYS A 143 1.42 -3.19 8.34
CA LYS A 143 1.00 -3.28 9.74
C LYS A 143 0.97 -1.88 10.36
N VAL A 144 0.07 -1.69 11.32
CA VAL A 144 -0.01 -0.44 12.11
C VAL A 144 0.85 -0.59 13.36
N VAL A 145 1.78 0.34 13.57
CA VAL A 145 2.65 0.41 14.74
C VAL A 145 2.33 1.70 15.51
N LYS A 146 1.97 1.57 16.78
CA LYS A 146 1.68 2.69 17.70
C LYS A 146 2.72 2.79 18.82
N ASP A 147 3.86 2.14 18.65
CA ASP A 147 4.96 2.16 19.61
C ASP A 147 5.60 3.56 19.64
N GLU A 148 5.65 4.15 20.84
CA GLU A 148 6.13 5.51 21.04
C GLU A 148 7.62 5.65 20.67
N GLN A 149 8.43 4.62 20.92
CA GLN A 149 9.86 4.64 20.59
C GLN A 149 10.05 4.69 19.06
N THR A 150 9.34 3.84 18.33
CA THR A 150 9.34 3.83 16.86
C THR A 150 8.90 5.18 16.30
N ILE A 151 7.87 5.80 16.88
CA ILE A 151 7.41 7.14 16.46
C ILE A 151 8.50 8.18 16.71
N LYS A 152 9.15 8.16 17.88
CA LYS A 152 10.26 9.07 18.22
C LYS A 152 11.44 8.92 17.27
N ASP A 153 11.83 7.69 16.92
CA ASP A 153 12.95 7.42 16.02
C ASP A 153 12.71 7.96 14.60
N LEU A 154 11.44 8.02 14.18
CA LEU A 154 11.01 8.56 12.88
C LEU A 154 10.64 10.04 12.94
N TRP A 155 10.65 10.66 14.12
CA TRP A 155 10.11 11.98 14.33
C TRP A 155 11.04 13.07 13.81
N ASN A 156 10.46 14.11 13.21
CA ASN A 156 11.14 15.38 13.00
C ASN A 156 10.18 16.55 13.23
N PRO A 157 10.68 17.77 13.51
CA PRO A 157 9.82 18.91 13.86
C PRO A 157 8.77 19.28 12.81
N MET A 158 8.98 18.95 11.52
CA MET A 158 8.00 19.25 10.48
C MET A 158 6.76 18.35 10.60
N ILE A 159 6.88 17.16 11.17
CA ILE A 159 5.76 16.20 11.30
C ILE A 159 4.62 16.79 12.15
N LYS A 160 4.97 17.52 13.21
CA LYS A 160 4.00 18.19 14.10
C LYS A 160 2.98 19.06 13.34
N SER A 161 3.39 19.67 12.22
CA SER A 161 2.52 20.55 11.42
C SER A 161 1.29 19.84 10.84
N TRP A 162 1.33 18.51 10.69
CA TRP A 162 0.24 17.72 10.11
C TRP A 162 -0.79 17.25 11.15
N PHE A 163 -0.47 17.28 12.44
CA PHE A 163 -1.35 16.81 13.51
C PHE A 163 -2.06 17.94 14.24
N GLY A 164 -1.37 19.07 14.41
CA GLY A 164 -1.85 20.21 15.17
C GLY A 164 -2.04 19.91 16.66
N ASP A 165 -2.07 20.96 17.46
CA ASP A 165 -2.37 20.87 18.89
C ASP A 165 -3.85 21.22 19.11
N LEU A 166 -4.65 20.27 19.60
CA LEU A 166 -6.08 20.47 19.87
C LEU A 166 -6.35 21.16 21.22
N LYS A 167 -5.31 21.49 22.00
CA LYS A 167 -5.40 22.19 23.30
C LYS A 167 -6.23 21.47 24.37
N ASP A 168 -6.41 20.15 24.24
CA ASP A 168 -7.09 19.29 25.22
C ASP A 168 -6.12 18.62 26.22
N GLY A 169 -4.82 18.92 26.09
CA GLY A 169 -3.75 18.35 26.93
C GLY A 169 -3.33 16.92 26.58
N VAL A 170 -4.01 16.27 25.63
CA VAL A 170 -3.75 14.88 25.21
C VAL A 170 -3.30 14.82 23.75
N ARG A 171 -3.97 15.57 22.88
CA ARG A 171 -3.75 15.62 21.43
C ARG A 171 -2.92 16.84 21.06
N THR A 172 -1.66 16.78 21.46
CA THR A 172 -0.71 17.90 21.39
C THR A 172 0.03 18.01 20.05
N GLY A 173 -0.06 16.98 19.21
CA GLY A 173 0.74 16.84 17.99
C GLY A 173 2.23 16.52 18.24
N GLU A 174 2.59 16.18 19.48
CA GLU A 174 3.92 15.67 19.86
C GLU A 174 4.00 14.14 19.68
N PRO A 175 5.20 13.50 19.68
CA PRO A 175 5.34 12.06 19.47
C PRO A 175 4.47 11.14 20.34
N GLY A 176 4.05 11.61 21.52
CA GLY A 176 3.14 10.87 22.43
C GLY A 176 1.65 11.09 22.17
N ASP A 177 1.27 11.84 21.13
CA ASP A 177 -0.13 12.05 20.77
C ASP A 177 -0.77 10.72 20.32
N PRO A 178 -1.87 10.27 20.94
CA PRO A 178 -2.47 8.97 20.65
C PRO A 178 -3.02 8.83 19.22
N ARG A 179 -3.16 9.94 18.49
CA ARG A 179 -3.57 9.95 17.09
C ARG A 179 -2.44 9.52 16.16
N ILE A 180 -1.18 9.58 16.58
CA ILE A 180 -0.04 9.26 15.72
C ILE A 180 0.15 7.75 15.63
N GLY A 181 0.26 7.25 14.41
CA GLY A 181 0.65 5.86 14.15
C GLY A 181 1.56 5.77 12.94
N VAL A 182 2.27 4.65 12.84
CA VAL A 182 3.15 4.32 11.72
C VAL A 182 2.54 3.18 10.92
N ILE A 183 2.35 3.40 9.63
CA ILE A 183 2.04 2.34 8.66
C ILE A 183 3.38 1.79 8.19
N GLN A 184 3.71 0.57 8.59
CA GLN A 184 4.92 -0.13 8.15
C GLN A 184 4.56 -1.12 7.04
N VAL A 185 5.05 -0.88 5.83
CA VAL A 185 4.89 -1.74 4.66
C VAL A 185 6.13 -2.60 4.51
N THR A 186 5.94 -3.91 4.58
CA THR A 186 6.96 -4.93 4.30
C THR A 186 6.73 -5.47 2.89
N PRO A 187 7.62 -5.20 1.92
CA PRO A 187 7.44 -5.70 0.56
C PRO A 187 7.58 -7.21 0.47
N ALA A 188 6.79 -7.82 -0.42
CA ALA A 188 6.95 -9.19 -0.90
C ALA A 188 7.68 -9.24 -2.26
N GLU A 189 7.46 -8.22 -3.11
CA GLU A 189 8.10 -8.04 -4.41
C GLU A 189 8.14 -6.54 -4.74
N ILE A 190 9.19 -6.09 -5.43
CA ILE A 190 9.21 -4.76 -6.03
C ILE A 190 9.50 -4.89 -7.52
N ARG A 191 8.64 -4.31 -8.35
CA ARG A 191 8.88 -4.14 -9.80
C ARG A 191 9.21 -2.70 -10.06
N TYR A 192 10.24 -2.44 -10.86
CA TYR A 192 10.60 -1.07 -11.16
C TYR A 192 11.21 -0.93 -12.55
N TRP A 193 11.16 0.30 -13.03
CA TRP A 193 11.77 0.73 -14.27
C TRP A 193 12.82 1.78 -13.98
N VAL A 194 13.98 1.63 -14.62
CA VAL A 194 15.06 2.61 -14.61
C VAL A 194 15.50 2.93 -16.03
N LYS A 195 15.60 4.20 -16.38
CA LYS A 195 16.16 4.59 -17.67
C LYS A 195 17.64 4.28 -17.76
N THR A 196 18.10 3.86 -18.93
CA THR A 196 19.53 3.55 -19.19
C THR A 196 20.23 4.65 -19.98
N ARG A 197 19.45 5.60 -20.53
CA ARG A 197 19.93 6.67 -21.41
C ARG A 197 19.48 8.02 -20.89
N THR A 198 20.16 9.08 -21.34
CA THR A 198 19.65 10.44 -21.17
C THR A 198 18.38 10.63 -21.98
N SER A 199 17.55 11.63 -21.65
CA SER A 199 16.27 11.88 -22.32
C SER A 199 16.42 12.03 -23.84
N LEU A 200 17.52 12.62 -24.33
CA LEU A 200 17.82 12.71 -25.77
C LEU A 200 18.09 11.34 -26.40
N GLY A 201 18.82 10.46 -25.70
CA GLY A 201 19.09 9.10 -26.15
C GLY A 201 17.82 8.24 -26.24
N GLN A 202 16.87 8.43 -25.32
CA GLN A 202 15.58 7.74 -25.37
C GLN A 202 14.78 8.12 -26.63
N THR A 203 14.72 9.42 -26.96
CA THR A 203 14.03 9.92 -28.17
C THR A 203 14.62 9.33 -29.45
N VAL A 204 15.96 9.23 -29.55
CA VAL A 204 16.62 8.64 -30.74
C VAL A 204 16.25 7.17 -30.92
N GLU A 205 16.22 6.37 -29.84
CA GLU A 205 15.86 4.95 -29.93
C GLU A 205 14.40 4.76 -30.34
N VAL A 206 13.49 5.59 -29.79
CA VAL A 206 12.07 5.58 -30.15
C VAL A 206 11.88 5.92 -31.63
N ILE A 207 12.57 6.96 -32.14
CA ILE A 207 12.51 7.32 -33.56
C ILE A 207 13.07 6.18 -34.42
N LYS A 208 14.21 5.59 -34.03
CA LYS A 208 14.80 4.45 -34.75
C LYS A 208 13.79 3.30 -34.84
N GLY A 209 13.18 2.91 -33.72
CA GLY A 209 12.18 1.84 -33.68
C GLY A 209 10.95 2.12 -34.55
N ALA A 210 10.48 3.38 -34.56
CA ALA A 210 9.36 3.78 -35.42
C ALA A 210 9.69 3.67 -36.92
N VAL A 211 10.96 3.86 -37.31
CA VAL A 211 11.42 3.77 -38.71
C VAL A 211 11.77 2.34 -39.10
N THR A 212 12.43 1.58 -38.22
CA THR A 212 12.95 0.24 -38.52
C THR A 212 11.99 -0.89 -38.18
N GLY A 213 10.95 -0.62 -37.39
CA GLY A 213 10.08 -1.66 -36.80
C GLY A 213 10.74 -2.42 -35.65
N GLU A 214 11.97 -2.08 -35.24
CA GLU A 214 12.61 -2.65 -34.06
C GLU A 214 11.93 -2.15 -32.78
N THR A 215 11.78 -3.03 -31.79
CA THR A 215 11.25 -2.63 -30.49
C THR A 215 12.29 -1.82 -29.73
N ALA A 216 11.95 -0.58 -29.33
CA ALA A 216 12.79 0.25 -28.47
C ALA A 216 12.56 -0.10 -26.99
N ALA A 217 13.63 -0.19 -26.20
CA ALA A 217 13.56 -0.38 -24.75
C ALA A 217 14.56 0.58 -24.08
N PRO A 218 14.19 1.86 -23.89
CA PRO A 218 15.09 2.91 -23.45
C PRO A 218 15.46 2.85 -21.94
N GLY A 219 15.26 1.69 -21.32
CA GLY A 219 15.44 1.43 -19.90
C GLY A 219 15.32 -0.05 -19.58
N HIS A 220 15.46 -0.36 -18.30
CA HIS A 220 15.37 -1.71 -17.78
C HIS A 220 14.16 -1.88 -16.89
N LEU A 221 13.38 -2.93 -17.16
CA LEU A 221 12.37 -3.45 -16.24
C LEU A 221 13.05 -4.50 -15.35
N ARG A 222 13.00 -4.29 -14.04
CA ARG A 222 13.68 -5.11 -13.04
C ARG A 222 12.71 -5.56 -11.95
N VAL A 223 13.06 -6.67 -11.31
CA VAL A 223 12.34 -7.23 -10.17
C VAL A 223 13.32 -7.41 -9.01
N ILE A 224 12.94 -6.87 -7.84
CA ILE A 224 13.55 -7.16 -6.55
C ILE A 224 12.75 -8.31 -5.94
N SER A 225 13.39 -9.47 -5.91
CA SER A 225 12.80 -10.72 -5.43
C SER A 225 12.75 -10.79 -3.90
N ALA A 226 12.06 -11.79 -3.36
CA ALA A 226 12.03 -12.02 -1.92
C ALA A 226 13.44 -12.23 -1.31
N SER A 227 14.37 -12.88 -2.01
CA SER A 227 15.76 -13.04 -1.56
C SER A 227 16.54 -11.73 -1.57
N ASP A 228 16.32 -10.88 -2.57
CA ASP A 228 16.95 -9.56 -2.63
C ASP A 228 16.45 -8.66 -1.49
N LEU A 229 15.15 -8.71 -1.19
CA LEU A 229 14.53 -8.00 -0.08
C LEU A 229 15.07 -8.47 1.28
N GLU A 230 15.29 -9.77 1.44
CA GLU A 230 15.86 -10.31 2.67
C GLU A 230 17.31 -9.86 2.88
N LEU A 231 18.12 -9.86 1.81
CA LEU A 231 19.48 -9.32 1.84
C LEU A 231 19.49 -7.82 2.21
N ALA A 232 18.56 -7.04 1.67
CA ALA A 232 18.42 -5.62 1.97
C ALA A 232 18.17 -5.38 3.47
N ARG A 233 17.27 -6.18 4.07
CA ARG A 233 16.94 -6.11 5.51
C ARG A 233 18.12 -6.51 6.39
N GLN A 234 18.84 -7.57 6.02
CA GLN A 234 19.98 -8.05 6.81
C GLN A 234 21.13 -7.04 6.82
N THR A 235 21.42 -6.46 5.65
CA THR A 235 22.52 -5.48 5.49
C THR A 235 22.28 -4.23 6.35
N GLU A 236 21.03 -3.76 6.44
CA GLU A 236 20.70 -2.59 7.27
C GLU A 236 20.35 -2.92 8.73
N GLY A 237 19.87 -4.14 9.00
CA GLY A 237 19.58 -4.63 10.35
C GLY A 237 20.84 -4.89 11.20
N GLN A 238 22.01 -5.09 10.56
CA GLN A 238 23.31 -5.22 11.22
C GLN A 238 23.99 -3.86 11.51
N SER A 239 23.39 -2.74 11.09
CA SER A 239 23.95 -1.39 11.25
C SER A 239 23.45 -0.65 12.51
N VAL A 240 22.97 -1.38 13.53
CA VAL A 240 22.54 -0.84 14.83
C VAL A 240 23.40 -1.41 15.95
#